data_AF-A0A7W9HD56-F1
#
_entry.id   AF-A0A7W9HD56-F1
#
_cell.length_a   1.000
_cell.length_b   1.000
_cell.length_c   1.000
_cell.angle_alpha   90.00
_cell.angle_beta   90.00
_cell.angle_gamma   90.00
#
_symmetry.space_group_name_H-M   'P 1'
#
loop_
_entity.id
_entity.type
_entity.pdbx_description
1 polymer ?
#
loop_
_entity_poly.entity_id
_entity_poly.type
_entity_poly.pdbx_seq_one_letter_code
_entity_poly.pdbx_strand_id
1 'polypeptide(L)'
;MEWLSIENVIAVGTSVLGLLVPIAMFLYDRRVPRRKLIGYRVQMDSPIGDGSSNPRLGDFDVPNMADASLVLLRIENDGSQSVADNDYTSSEVHGLTAEFTGRTVQAVAVTQPSGIEHLNSHFTSANGFEHVGSTVTIPRVPLNPGDHFKLLVLLSGGPAEGEVKLIGGLRDGRVHRNSAPQPDDKLRTFSLPARLLSGALALAVLALAGIILLRVGSPMECEQGELTLTGSTAFEPVVRTLAKQYENKCQGADISVEVRGSEDGVFELAELGERSASAAQSVITFSDGPMGERWDLTGKEVAVSFFTLVVHKDIDLGPHGLSLQEVRDIYAGKYQRWGQVVPGEEKIADLPIVLVSRGDESGTRQIFQDRVLRGWEQAPSTSLDCRPPALAGDTVTRCELSSTRAVLNKVEEQPGAIGYSEVGLARERGGKVNTVPLAGGWPDDRQIDLGAGRYPYKDIEYAYTYGPPRPGSLAAGFLAYLDEATSQNVIRGKGHLPCLREPEQCR
;
A
#
# COMPACT_ATOMS: atom_id res chain seq x y z
N MET A 1 -2.70 -17.63 24.26
CA MET A 1 -4.06 -17.36 23.73
C MET A 1 -4.17 -15.86 23.50
N GLU A 2 -3.67 -15.36 22.36
CA GLU A 2 -3.64 -13.93 22.03
C GLU A 2 -4.51 -13.59 20.80
N TRP A 3 -5.60 -14.34 20.60
CA TRP A 3 -6.51 -14.08 19.48
C TRP A 3 -7.43 -12.86 19.71
N LEU A 4 -7.43 -12.29 20.92
CA LEU A 4 -8.23 -11.14 21.31
C LEU A 4 -7.39 -9.85 21.37
N SER A 5 -6.46 -9.64 20.43
CA SER A 5 -5.96 -8.28 20.22
C SER A 5 -7.11 -7.42 19.69
N ILE A 6 -7.18 -6.16 20.15
CA ILE A 6 -8.19 -5.19 19.69
C ILE A 6 -8.16 -5.09 18.15
N GLU A 7 -6.99 -5.28 17.54
CA GLU A 7 -6.76 -5.27 16.11
C GLU A 7 -7.42 -6.46 15.40
N ASN A 8 -7.33 -7.67 15.95
CA ASN A 8 -8.01 -8.85 15.43
C ASN A 8 -9.54 -8.72 15.56
N VAL A 9 -10.02 -8.12 16.66
CA VAL A 9 -11.45 -7.85 16.86
C VAL A 9 -11.97 -6.85 15.82
N ILE A 10 -11.19 -5.80 15.52
CA ILE A 10 -11.56 -4.80 14.50
C ILE A 10 -11.50 -5.42 13.09
N ALA A 11 -10.44 -6.14 12.74
CA ALA A 11 -10.26 -6.74 11.41
C ALA A 11 -11.33 -7.81 11.10
N VAL A 12 -11.63 -8.67 12.08
CA VAL A 12 -12.72 -9.65 11.98
C VAL A 12 -14.06 -8.92 11.95
N GLY A 13 -14.26 -7.90 12.78
CA GLY A 13 -15.47 -7.09 12.81
C GLY A 13 -15.80 -6.43 11.47
N THR A 14 -14.80 -5.81 10.82
CA THR A 14 -14.98 -5.17 9.50
C THR A 14 -15.23 -6.18 8.39
N SER A 15 -14.56 -7.34 8.44
CA SER A 15 -14.75 -8.42 7.45
C SER A 15 -16.14 -9.04 7.55
N VAL A 16 -16.62 -9.27 8.78
CA VAL A 16 -17.98 -9.76 9.04
C VAL A 16 -19.01 -8.73 8.59
N LEU A 17 -18.81 -7.44 8.87
CA LEU A 17 -19.71 -6.39 8.43
C LEU A 17 -19.78 -6.32 6.89
N GLY A 18 -18.63 -6.41 6.21
CA GLY A 18 -18.55 -6.43 4.75
C GLY A 18 -19.30 -7.60 4.09
N LEU A 19 -19.40 -8.75 4.77
CA LEU A 19 -20.16 -9.91 4.32
C LEU A 19 -21.66 -9.83 4.65
N LEU A 20 -22.01 -9.27 5.81
CA LEU A 20 -23.40 -9.20 6.26
C LEU A 20 -24.24 -8.22 5.44
N VAL A 21 -23.64 -7.14 4.91
CA VAL A 21 -24.35 -6.12 4.11
C VAL A 21 -24.95 -6.68 2.81
N PRO A 22 -24.18 -7.35 1.92
CA PRO A 22 -24.74 -7.99 0.73
C PRO A 22 -25.81 -9.04 1.05
N ILE A 23 -25.60 -9.83 2.10
CA ILE A 23 -26.55 -10.87 2.53
C ILE A 23 -27.85 -10.24 3.02
N ALA A 24 -27.78 -9.19 3.84
CA ALA A 24 -28.96 -8.48 4.32
C ALA A 24 -29.73 -7.81 3.18
N MET A 25 -29.02 -7.23 2.20
CA MET A 25 -29.64 -6.63 1.02
C MET A 25 -30.32 -7.68 0.13
N PHE A 26 -29.68 -8.83 -0.08
CA PHE A 26 -30.26 -9.98 -0.80
C PHE A 26 -31.50 -10.55 -0.09
N LEU A 27 -31.45 -10.69 1.24
CA LEU A 27 -32.59 -11.17 2.04
C LEU A 27 -33.74 -10.15 2.08
N TYR A 28 -33.43 -8.85 2.07
CA TYR A 28 -34.42 -7.78 1.98
C TYR A 28 -35.14 -7.81 0.64
N ASP A 29 -34.40 -7.84 -0.48
CA ASP A 29 -34.98 -7.89 -1.82
C ASP A 29 -35.84 -9.15 -2.02
N ARG A 30 -35.47 -10.27 -1.38
CA ARG A 30 -36.27 -11.50 -1.39
C ARG A 30 -37.49 -11.46 -0.47
N ARG A 31 -37.50 -10.60 0.56
CA ARG A 31 -38.63 -10.45 1.50
C ARG A 31 -39.60 -9.34 1.12
N VAL A 32 -39.22 -8.36 0.30
CA VAL A 32 -40.16 -7.34 -0.17
C VAL A 32 -41.17 -8.02 -1.11
N PRO A 33 -42.45 -8.12 -0.74
CA PRO A 33 -43.42 -8.85 -1.54
C PRO A 33 -43.66 -8.07 -2.84
N ARG A 34 -43.22 -8.63 -3.97
CA ARG A 34 -43.57 -8.14 -5.30
C ARG A 34 -45.09 -8.30 -5.46
N ARG A 35 -45.84 -7.20 -5.46
CA ARG A 35 -47.32 -7.21 -5.50
C ARG A 35 -47.84 -6.53 -6.76
N LYS A 36 -48.95 -7.04 -7.28
CA LYS A 36 -49.76 -6.39 -8.32
C LYS A 36 -50.71 -5.40 -7.63
N LEU A 37 -50.61 -4.12 -7.96
CA LEU A 37 -51.40 -3.08 -7.32
C LEU A 37 -51.94 -2.15 -8.40
N ILE A 38 -53.27 -2.00 -8.48
CA ILE A 38 -53.88 -0.95 -9.29
C ILE A 38 -54.30 0.18 -8.35
N GLY A 39 -53.68 1.33 -8.56
CA GLY A 39 -54.01 2.60 -7.93
C GLY A 39 -55.03 3.36 -8.76
N TYR A 40 -55.94 4.09 -8.11
CA TYR A 40 -56.76 5.08 -8.78
C TYR A 40 -56.85 6.38 -8.00
N ARG A 41 -56.96 7.49 -8.73
CA ARG A 41 -57.14 8.82 -8.15
C ARG A 41 -57.97 9.72 -9.05
N VAL A 42 -58.80 10.54 -8.42
CA VAL A 42 -59.54 11.62 -9.08
C VAL A 42 -58.60 12.81 -9.21
N GLN A 43 -58.20 13.15 -10.44
CA GLN A 43 -57.30 14.28 -10.71
C GLN A 43 -58.05 15.61 -10.85
N MET A 44 -59.32 15.54 -11.26
CA MET A 44 -60.20 16.68 -11.46
C MET A 44 -61.62 16.22 -11.20
N ASP A 45 -62.41 17.02 -10.49
CA ASP A 45 -63.85 16.91 -10.32
C ASP A 45 -64.38 18.33 -10.28
N SER A 46 -64.83 18.84 -11.43
CA SER A 46 -65.19 20.25 -11.58
C SER A 46 -66.60 20.40 -12.13
N PRO A 47 -67.45 21.27 -11.55
CA PRO A 47 -68.76 21.53 -12.09
C PRO A 47 -68.65 22.17 -13.48
N ILE A 48 -69.52 21.75 -14.40
CA ILE A 48 -69.68 22.34 -15.72
C ILE A 48 -71.00 23.11 -15.72
N GLY A 49 -70.92 24.43 -15.65
CA GLY A 49 -72.06 25.32 -15.91
C GLY A 49 -72.77 25.87 -14.67
N ASP A 50 -72.84 27.19 -14.64
CA ASP A 50 -73.64 28.07 -13.79
C ASP A 50 -74.97 28.40 -14.46
N GLY A 51 -75.80 27.37 -14.70
CA GLY A 51 -77.24 27.51 -14.99
C GLY A 51 -77.66 28.34 -16.22
N SER A 52 -76.74 28.82 -17.05
CA SER A 52 -77.09 29.60 -18.24
C SER A 52 -76.07 29.36 -19.37
N SER A 53 -76.59 28.89 -20.50
CA SER A 53 -75.88 28.52 -21.75
C SER A 53 -75.26 27.12 -21.81
N ASN A 54 -75.64 26.36 -22.85
CA ASN A 54 -75.06 25.07 -23.24
C ASN A 54 -73.61 25.27 -23.70
N PRO A 55 -72.57 24.88 -22.94
CA PRO A 55 -71.21 24.94 -23.43
C PRO A 55 -70.95 23.69 -24.28
N ARG A 56 -70.62 23.86 -25.56
CA ARG A 56 -70.04 22.77 -26.38
C ARG A 56 -68.64 22.47 -25.85
N LEU A 57 -68.50 21.36 -25.12
CA LEU A 57 -67.20 20.86 -24.65
C LEU A 57 -66.78 19.65 -25.49
N GLY A 58 -66.19 19.92 -26.66
CA GLY A 58 -65.70 18.87 -27.57
C GLY A 58 -66.82 18.04 -28.21
N ASP A 59 -66.66 16.71 -28.23
CA ASP A 59 -67.50 15.73 -28.94
C ASP A 59 -68.79 15.33 -28.19
N PHE A 60 -69.11 16.01 -27.09
CA PHE A 60 -70.29 15.70 -26.28
C PHE A 60 -71.45 16.67 -26.60
N ASP A 61 -72.56 16.13 -27.13
CA ASP A 61 -73.83 16.84 -27.27
C ASP A 61 -74.89 16.15 -26.40
N VAL A 62 -75.19 16.72 -25.23
CA VAL A 62 -76.07 16.07 -24.24
C VAL A 62 -77.09 17.07 -23.66
N PRO A 63 -78.40 16.78 -23.71
CA PRO A 63 -79.41 17.66 -23.15
C PRO A 63 -79.48 17.59 -21.60
N ASN A 64 -79.78 18.73 -20.97
CA ASN A 64 -80.14 18.88 -19.54
C ASN A 64 -78.97 18.86 -18.53
N MET A 65 -78.12 19.90 -18.55
CA MET A 65 -76.91 20.05 -17.73
C MET A 65 -77.10 20.87 -16.42
N ALA A 66 -78.29 20.87 -15.81
CA ALA A 66 -78.38 21.35 -14.43
C ALA A 66 -77.65 20.32 -13.55
N ASP A 67 -76.56 20.73 -12.90
CA ASP A 67 -75.66 19.87 -12.10
C ASP A 67 -74.77 18.90 -12.90
N ALA A 68 -74.16 19.37 -14.00
CA ALA A 68 -73.13 18.62 -14.70
C ALA A 68 -71.75 18.76 -14.04
N SER A 69 -70.94 17.69 -14.03
CA SER A 69 -69.55 17.72 -13.56
C SER A 69 -68.63 16.90 -14.47
N LEU A 70 -67.37 17.33 -14.57
CA LEU A 70 -66.33 16.64 -15.32
C LEU A 70 -65.34 16.00 -14.35
N VAL A 71 -65.18 14.69 -14.44
CA VAL A 71 -64.25 13.93 -13.62
C VAL A 71 -63.12 13.34 -14.46
N LEU A 72 -61.87 13.61 -14.08
CA LEU A 72 -60.68 12.96 -14.66
C LEU A 72 -60.16 11.89 -13.69
N LEU A 73 -60.49 10.63 -13.94
CA LEU A 73 -60.06 9.50 -13.15
C LEU A 73 -58.78 8.90 -13.74
N ARG A 74 -57.66 8.94 -13.00
CA ARG A 74 -56.42 8.27 -13.39
C ARG A 74 -56.34 6.89 -12.73
N ILE A 75 -56.02 5.88 -13.52
CA ILE A 75 -55.83 4.49 -13.09
C ILE A 75 -54.42 4.07 -13.48
N GLU A 76 -53.64 3.54 -12.55
CA GLU A 76 -52.21 3.25 -12.71
C GLU A 76 -51.78 1.96 -12.03
N ASN A 77 -50.70 1.34 -12.52
CA ASN A 77 -50.07 0.22 -11.83
C ASN A 77 -49.04 0.73 -10.81
N ASP A 78 -49.46 0.80 -9.55
CA ASP A 78 -48.64 1.17 -8.38
C ASP A 78 -47.73 0.00 -7.90
N GLY A 79 -47.87 -1.17 -8.53
CA GLY A 79 -47.16 -2.39 -8.16
C GLY A 79 -45.79 -2.51 -8.80
N SER A 80 -44.98 -3.42 -8.26
CA SER A 80 -43.66 -3.77 -8.82
C SER A 80 -43.73 -4.90 -9.85
N GLN A 81 -44.93 -5.39 -10.18
CA GLN A 81 -45.18 -6.44 -11.16
C GLN A 81 -46.13 -5.92 -12.25
N SER A 82 -45.99 -6.41 -13.48
CA SER A 82 -46.98 -6.17 -14.53
C SER A 82 -48.32 -6.82 -14.18
N VAL A 83 -49.40 -6.16 -14.60
CA VAL A 83 -50.77 -6.68 -14.53
C VAL A 83 -51.15 -7.14 -15.94
N ALA A 84 -51.45 -8.41 -16.12
CA ALA A 84 -51.92 -8.97 -17.37
C ALA A 84 -53.46 -9.02 -17.43
N ASP A 85 -54.00 -9.32 -18.61
CA ASP A 85 -55.43 -9.54 -18.84
C ASP A 85 -56.04 -10.63 -17.94
N ASN A 86 -55.29 -11.71 -17.70
CA ASN A 86 -55.71 -12.84 -16.88
C ASN A 86 -55.55 -12.63 -15.36
N ASP A 87 -55.05 -11.47 -14.94
CA ASP A 87 -54.89 -11.15 -13.52
C ASP A 87 -56.13 -10.52 -12.90
N TYR A 88 -57.05 -10.00 -13.72
CA TYR A 88 -58.33 -9.49 -13.24
C TYR A 88 -59.22 -10.65 -12.80
N THR A 89 -59.73 -10.59 -11.56
CA THR A 89 -60.52 -11.69 -10.97
C THR A 89 -61.99 -11.67 -11.36
N SER A 90 -62.45 -10.65 -12.08
CA SER A 90 -63.83 -10.55 -12.57
C SER A 90 -64.14 -11.73 -13.51
N SER A 91 -65.31 -12.33 -13.35
CA SER A 91 -65.85 -13.31 -14.31
C SER A 91 -66.49 -12.65 -15.53
N GLU A 92 -66.68 -11.33 -15.49
CA GLU A 92 -67.29 -10.56 -16.58
C GLU A 92 -66.26 -10.18 -17.65
N VAL A 93 -66.74 -9.66 -18.78
CA VAL A 93 -65.86 -9.23 -19.90
C VAL A 93 -64.93 -8.09 -19.45
N HIS A 94 -65.40 -7.22 -18.54
CA HIS A 94 -64.63 -6.12 -17.97
C HIS A 94 -63.84 -6.54 -16.71
N GLY A 95 -62.74 -5.83 -16.45
CA GLY A 95 -61.83 -6.10 -15.33
C GLY A 95 -62.10 -5.27 -14.08
N LEU A 96 -62.53 -4.02 -14.24
CA LEU A 96 -62.77 -3.06 -13.17
C LEU A 96 -64.06 -2.27 -13.44
N THR A 97 -64.65 -1.69 -12.41
CA THR A 97 -65.85 -0.86 -12.51
C THR A 97 -65.65 0.41 -11.70
N ALA A 98 -65.72 1.57 -12.34
CA ALA A 98 -65.73 2.85 -11.67
C ALA A 98 -67.18 3.26 -11.35
N GLU A 99 -67.49 3.44 -10.08
CA GLU A 99 -68.80 3.90 -9.59
C GLU A 99 -68.71 5.36 -9.13
N PHE A 100 -69.59 6.19 -9.65
CA PHE A 100 -69.73 7.61 -9.33
C PHE A 100 -70.97 7.80 -8.45
N THR A 101 -70.81 7.64 -7.14
CA THR A 101 -71.93 7.60 -6.19
C THR A 101 -72.76 8.89 -6.26
N GLY A 102 -74.09 8.74 -6.45
CA GLY A 102 -75.04 9.86 -6.52
C GLY A 102 -75.02 10.67 -7.81
N ARG A 103 -74.32 10.21 -8.86
CA ARG A 103 -74.22 10.89 -10.17
C ARG A 103 -74.48 9.91 -11.31
N THR A 104 -74.98 10.39 -12.44
CA THR A 104 -75.22 9.61 -13.65
C THR A 104 -74.16 9.91 -14.70
N VAL A 105 -73.57 8.88 -15.30
CA VAL A 105 -72.59 8.99 -16.38
C VAL A 105 -73.32 9.28 -17.69
N GLN A 106 -72.99 10.41 -18.30
CA GLN A 106 -73.52 10.82 -19.59
C GLN A 106 -72.60 10.44 -20.74
N ALA A 107 -71.29 10.50 -20.51
CA ALA A 107 -70.30 10.10 -21.49
C ALA A 107 -68.96 9.79 -20.82
N VAL A 108 -68.12 9.00 -21.51
CA VAL A 108 -66.76 8.69 -21.08
C VAL A 108 -65.82 8.71 -22.29
N ALA A 109 -64.66 9.33 -22.12
CA ALA A 109 -63.55 9.31 -23.07
C ALA A 109 -62.26 8.85 -22.38
N VAL A 110 -61.44 8.10 -23.11
CA VAL A 110 -60.14 7.63 -22.61
C VAL A 110 -59.06 8.59 -23.09
N THR A 111 -58.21 9.04 -22.18
CA THR A 111 -57.02 9.86 -22.50
C THR A 111 -55.78 9.15 -21.98
N GLN A 112 -54.75 9.05 -22.82
CA GLN A 112 -53.53 8.32 -22.51
C GLN A 112 -52.28 9.20 -22.71
N PRO A 113 -51.20 8.98 -21.93
CA PRO A 113 -49.89 9.51 -22.24
C PRO A 113 -49.36 9.01 -23.59
N SER A 114 -48.49 9.79 -24.24
CA SER A 114 -47.74 9.36 -25.43
C SER A 114 -46.90 8.11 -25.13
N GLY A 115 -46.95 7.09 -26.00
CA GLY A 115 -46.14 5.86 -25.90
C GLY A 115 -46.86 4.62 -25.36
N ILE A 116 -48.14 4.72 -24.99
CA ILE A 116 -48.98 3.57 -24.63
C ILE A 116 -50.23 3.44 -25.52
N GLU A 117 -50.19 3.97 -26.76
CA GLU A 117 -51.37 4.02 -27.65
C GLU A 117 -51.96 2.64 -27.97
N HIS A 118 -51.16 1.57 -27.84
CA HIS A 118 -51.59 0.18 -28.03
C HIS A 118 -52.74 -0.22 -27.09
N LEU A 119 -52.87 0.44 -25.93
CA LEU A 119 -53.95 0.19 -24.98
C LEU A 119 -55.33 0.65 -25.49
N ASN A 120 -55.40 1.55 -26.48
CA ASN A 120 -56.68 2.03 -27.05
C ASN A 120 -57.56 0.89 -27.59
N SER A 121 -56.94 -0.16 -28.14
CA SER A 121 -57.64 -1.34 -28.65
C SER A 121 -58.45 -2.09 -27.57
N HIS A 122 -58.09 -1.92 -26.29
CA HIS A 122 -58.83 -2.53 -25.19
C HIS A 122 -60.14 -1.79 -24.90
N PHE A 123 -60.24 -0.48 -25.15
CA PHE A 123 -61.39 0.35 -24.81
C PHE A 123 -62.48 0.34 -25.88
N THR A 124 -63.04 -0.85 -26.13
CA THR A 124 -64.17 -1.04 -27.05
C THR A 124 -65.35 -1.68 -26.32
N SER A 125 -66.57 -1.47 -26.80
CA SER A 125 -67.77 -2.10 -26.24
C SER A 125 -67.67 -3.64 -26.26
N ALA A 126 -67.02 -4.22 -27.29
CA ALA A 126 -66.76 -5.66 -27.38
C ALA A 126 -65.91 -6.20 -26.21
N ASN A 127 -65.06 -5.36 -25.63
CA ASN A 127 -64.21 -5.70 -24.47
C ASN A 127 -64.84 -5.24 -23.14
N GLY A 128 -66.13 -4.89 -23.14
CA GLY A 128 -66.87 -4.47 -21.96
C GLY A 128 -66.60 -3.04 -21.50
N PHE A 129 -66.14 -2.15 -22.40
CA PHE A 129 -66.06 -0.71 -22.12
C PHE A 129 -67.39 -0.03 -22.38
N GLU A 130 -68.20 0.15 -21.34
CA GLU A 130 -69.54 0.71 -21.40
C GLU A 130 -69.82 1.56 -20.16
N HIS A 131 -70.89 2.35 -20.21
CA HIS A 131 -71.37 3.10 -19.05
C HIS A 131 -72.88 2.89 -18.90
N VAL A 132 -73.34 2.67 -17.67
CA VAL A 132 -74.75 2.46 -17.35
C VAL A 132 -75.05 3.14 -16.01
N GLY A 133 -76.01 4.07 -15.99
CA GLY A 133 -76.40 4.75 -14.77
C GLY A 133 -75.21 5.48 -14.13
N SER A 134 -74.79 5.07 -12.94
CA SER A 134 -73.68 5.67 -12.19
C SER A 134 -72.33 4.96 -12.38
N THR A 135 -72.24 3.97 -13.27
CA THR A 135 -71.03 3.15 -13.40
C THR A 135 -70.42 3.20 -14.80
N VAL A 136 -69.10 3.07 -14.85
CA VAL A 136 -68.31 2.84 -16.07
C VAL A 136 -67.60 1.50 -15.90
N THR A 137 -67.87 0.56 -16.79
CA THR A 137 -67.16 -0.73 -16.85
C THR A 137 -65.88 -0.56 -17.65
N ILE A 138 -64.77 -1.05 -17.10
CA ILE A 138 -63.42 -0.86 -17.63
C ILE A 138 -62.85 -2.23 -18.02
N PRO A 139 -62.46 -2.43 -19.29
CA PRO A 139 -61.86 -3.67 -19.78
C PRO A 139 -60.65 -4.14 -18.98
N ARG A 140 -60.26 -5.38 -19.23
CA ARG A 140 -59.00 -5.93 -18.72
C ARG A 140 -57.83 -5.32 -19.51
N VAL A 141 -57.21 -4.29 -18.94
CA VAL A 141 -56.11 -3.54 -19.58
C VAL A 141 -54.77 -4.03 -19.00
N PRO A 142 -53.85 -4.56 -19.82
CA PRO A 142 -52.50 -4.88 -19.37
C PRO A 142 -51.72 -3.61 -19.00
N LEU A 143 -51.04 -3.59 -17.86
CA LEU A 143 -50.26 -2.43 -17.39
C LEU A 143 -48.91 -2.87 -16.83
N ASN A 144 -47.81 -2.35 -17.37
CA ASN A 144 -46.48 -2.51 -16.75
C ASN A 144 -46.34 -1.61 -15.51
N PRO A 145 -45.36 -1.85 -14.63
CA PRO A 145 -45.09 -0.98 -13.49
C PRO A 145 -44.92 0.48 -13.94
N GLY A 146 -45.76 1.38 -13.42
CA GLY A 146 -45.77 2.81 -13.77
C GLY A 146 -46.66 3.22 -14.96
N ASP A 147 -47.19 2.27 -15.73
CA ASP A 147 -48.15 2.57 -16.79
C ASP A 147 -49.48 3.06 -16.20
N HIS A 148 -50.14 3.99 -16.90
CA HIS A 148 -51.41 4.56 -16.47
C HIS A 148 -52.25 5.06 -17.64
N PHE A 149 -53.56 5.04 -17.48
CA PHE A 149 -54.51 5.68 -18.38
C PHE A 149 -55.46 6.58 -17.58
N LYS A 150 -56.16 7.47 -18.27
CA LYS A 150 -57.13 8.36 -17.65
C LYS A 150 -58.49 8.24 -18.33
N LEU A 151 -59.54 8.30 -17.54
CA LEU A 151 -60.92 8.37 -18.00
C LEU A 151 -61.44 9.77 -17.71
N LEU A 152 -61.82 10.48 -18.77
CA LEU A 152 -62.55 11.72 -18.69
C LEU A 152 -64.04 11.39 -18.75
N VAL A 153 -64.73 11.60 -17.63
CA VAL A 153 -66.13 11.18 -17.44
C VAL A 153 -67.00 12.42 -17.26
N LEU A 154 -68.02 12.54 -18.10
CA LEU A 154 -69.06 13.56 -17.99
C LEU A 154 -70.21 13.00 -17.14
N LEU A 155 -70.53 13.70 -16.06
CA LEU A 155 -71.52 13.28 -15.07
C LEU A 155 -72.65 14.32 -14.96
N SER A 156 -73.85 13.89 -14.54
CA SER A 156 -74.99 14.76 -14.24
C SER A 156 -75.77 14.31 -13.00
N GLY A 157 -76.61 15.18 -12.44
CA GLY A 157 -77.64 14.82 -11.45
C GLY A 157 -77.17 14.77 -9.99
N GLY A 158 -75.99 15.31 -9.69
CA GLY A 158 -75.46 15.41 -8.32
C GLY A 158 -74.33 16.43 -8.20
N PRO A 159 -74.00 16.89 -6.97
CA PRO A 159 -72.99 17.94 -6.76
C PRO A 159 -71.58 17.47 -7.16
N ALA A 160 -70.72 18.42 -7.52
CA ALA A 160 -69.28 18.18 -7.67
C ALA A 160 -68.66 17.67 -6.35
N GLU A 161 -67.52 16.97 -6.44
CA GLU A 161 -66.82 16.31 -5.32
C GLU A 161 -67.51 15.04 -4.74
N GLY A 162 -68.39 14.41 -5.51
CA GLY A 162 -68.98 13.12 -5.11
C GLY A 162 -67.94 12.00 -4.95
N GLU A 163 -68.30 10.96 -4.18
CA GLU A 163 -67.43 9.80 -4.00
C GLU A 163 -67.25 9.03 -5.32
N VAL A 164 -66.01 8.63 -5.61
CA VAL A 164 -65.67 7.76 -6.75
C VAL A 164 -65.01 6.51 -6.21
N LYS A 165 -65.58 5.34 -6.51
CA LYS A 165 -65.05 4.03 -6.12
C LYS A 165 -64.61 3.26 -7.36
N LEU A 166 -63.42 2.71 -7.33
CA LEU A 166 -62.99 1.70 -8.31
C LEU A 166 -63.13 0.32 -7.67
N ILE A 167 -64.03 -0.48 -8.23
CA ILE A 167 -64.38 -1.81 -7.78
C ILE A 167 -63.74 -2.82 -8.72
N GLY A 168 -63.11 -3.84 -8.17
CA GLY A 168 -62.47 -4.90 -8.94
C GLY A 168 -61.44 -5.64 -8.09
N GLY A 169 -61.03 -6.82 -8.56
CA GLY A 169 -60.06 -7.65 -7.88
C GLY A 169 -58.92 -8.06 -8.81
N LEU A 170 -57.76 -8.30 -8.20
CA LEU A 170 -56.55 -8.77 -8.88
C LEU A 170 -56.07 -10.05 -8.20
N ARG A 171 -55.69 -11.05 -8.99
CA ARG A 171 -55.02 -12.24 -8.48
C ARG A 171 -53.68 -11.83 -7.87
N ASP A 172 -53.45 -12.23 -6.62
CA ASP A 172 -52.25 -11.88 -5.84
C ASP A 172 -52.03 -10.36 -5.69
N GLY A 173 -53.10 -9.57 -5.79
CA GLY A 173 -53.07 -8.12 -5.80
C GLY A 173 -54.30 -7.48 -5.18
N ARG A 174 -54.40 -6.15 -5.28
CA ARG A 174 -55.60 -5.41 -4.90
C ARG A 174 -55.71 -4.07 -5.64
N VAL A 175 -56.94 -3.56 -5.70
CA VAL A 175 -57.24 -2.20 -6.14
C VAL A 175 -57.29 -1.28 -4.91
N HIS A 176 -56.73 -0.08 -5.01
CA HIS A 176 -56.65 0.87 -3.89
C HIS A 176 -56.76 2.33 -4.38
N ARG A 177 -57.36 3.19 -3.55
CA ARG A 177 -57.44 4.63 -3.80
C ARG A 177 -56.13 5.31 -3.44
N ASN A 178 -55.38 5.76 -4.43
CA ASN A 178 -54.11 6.44 -4.23
C ASN A 178 -54.36 7.91 -3.82
N SER A 179 -53.69 8.38 -2.77
CA SER A 179 -53.69 9.81 -2.36
C SER A 179 -52.39 10.41 -2.84
N ALA A 180 -52.45 11.46 -3.67
CA ALA A 180 -51.23 12.06 -4.23
C ALA A 180 -50.26 12.51 -3.12
N PRO A 181 -48.95 12.25 -3.25
CA PRO A 181 -47.93 13.04 -2.54
C PRO A 181 -48.08 14.51 -2.95
N GLN A 182 -47.91 15.44 -2.01
CA GLN A 182 -47.94 16.87 -2.35
C GLN A 182 -46.78 17.19 -3.33
N PRO A 183 -46.87 18.27 -4.14
CA PRO A 183 -45.81 18.65 -5.10
C PRO A 183 -44.41 18.81 -4.48
N ASP A 184 -44.33 18.98 -3.15
CA ASP A 184 -43.10 19.12 -2.38
C ASP A 184 -42.55 17.83 -1.74
N ASP A 185 -43.18 16.68 -1.97
CA ASP A 185 -42.61 15.40 -1.52
C ASP A 185 -41.43 15.01 -2.41
N LYS A 186 -40.25 15.51 -2.03
CA LYS A 186 -38.95 15.12 -2.57
C LYS A 186 -38.90 13.60 -2.73
N LEU A 187 -38.61 13.17 -3.97
CA LEU A 187 -38.24 11.79 -4.31
C LEU A 187 -37.39 11.20 -3.19
N ARG A 188 -37.94 10.22 -2.46
CA ARG A 188 -37.24 9.50 -1.39
C ARG A 188 -36.05 8.75 -2.01
N THR A 189 -34.94 9.45 -2.18
CA THR A 189 -33.65 8.88 -2.51
C THR A 189 -33.24 7.99 -1.35
N PHE A 190 -33.26 6.67 -1.60
CA PHE A 190 -32.90 5.59 -0.68
C PHE A 190 -33.80 5.44 0.56
N SER A 191 -34.25 4.20 0.81
CA SER A 191 -35.02 3.83 2.01
C SER A 191 -34.22 4.10 3.29
N LEU A 192 -34.88 4.30 4.44
CA LEU A 192 -34.22 4.52 5.72
C LEU A 192 -33.15 3.45 6.07
N PRO A 193 -33.39 2.14 5.80
CA PRO A 193 -32.37 1.12 5.95
C PRO A 193 -31.17 1.35 5.02
N ALA A 194 -31.41 1.70 3.75
CA ALA A 194 -30.34 1.95 2.79
C ALA A 194 -29.48 3.17 3.20
N ARG A 195 -30.09 4.23 3.75
CA ARG A 195 -29.35 5.39 4.27
C ARG A 195 -28.47 5.05 5.47
N LEU A 196 -28.99 4.24 6.41
CA LEU A 196 -28.23 3.78 7.57
C LEU A 196 -27.05 2.90 7.17
N LEU A 197 -27.26 1.99 6.21
CA LEU A 197 -26.23 1.11 5.67
C LEU A 197 -25.14 1.89 4.92
N SER A 198 -25.51 2.83 4.04
CA SER A 198 -24.54 3.68 3.35
C SER A 198 -23.75 4.57 4.31
N GLY A 199 -24.40 5.10 5.35
CA GLY A 199 -23.73 5.90 6.39
C GLY A 199 -22.74 5.09 7.21
N ALA A 200 -23.12 3.87 7.63
CA ALA A 200 -22.23 2.97 8.37
C ALA A 200 -21.01 2.54 7.52
N LEU A 201 -21.21 2.27 6.22
CA LEU A 201 -20.12 1.94 5.30
C LEU A 201 -19.15 3.11 5.10
N ALA A 202 -19.68 4.33 4.90
CA ALA A 202 -18.85 5.52 4.76
C ALA A 202 -18.02 5.80 6.03
N LEU A 203 -18.63 5.64 7.21
CA LEU A 203 -17.92 5.73 8.49
C LEU A 203 -16.83 4.67 8.64
N ALA A 204 -17.10 3.42 8.24
CA ALA A 204 -16.11 2.35 8.29
C ALA A 204 -14.92 2.62 7.34
N VAL A 205 -15.19 3.10 6.12
CA VAL A 205 -14.14 3.47 5.15
C VAL A 205 -13.32 4.67 5.64
N LEU A 206 -13.97 5.69 6.21
CA LEU A 206 -13.28 6.84 6.78
C LEU A 206 -12.46 6.48 8.02
N ALA A 207 -12.95 5.58 8.87
CA ALA A 207 -12.19 5.05 10.00
C ALA A 207 -10.98 4.24 9.51
N LEU A 208 -11.13 3.41 8.48
CA LEU A 208 -10.03 2.66 7.88
C LEU A 208 -8.98 3.59 7.25
N ALA A 209 -9.42 4.59 6.49
CA ALA A 209 -8.54 5.61 5.90
C ALA A 209 -7.84 6.43 6.98
N GLY A 210 -8.53 6.77 8.07
CA GLY A 210 -7.97 7.44 9.24
C GLY A 210 -6.90 6.60 9.93
N ILE A 211 -7.14 5.30 10.12
CA ILE A 211 -6.14 4.38 10.67
C ILE A 211 -4.91 4.30 9.75
N ILE A 212 -5.09 4.22 8.43
CA ILE A 212 -3.97 4.18 7.47
C ILE A 212 -3.18 5.50 7.46
N LEU A 213 -3.87 6.65 7.49
CA LEU A 213 -3.23 7.98 7.47
C LEU A 213 -2.59 8.35 8.82
N LEU A 214 -3.13 7.88 9.94
CA LEU A 214 -2.50 7.99 11.27
C LEU A 214 -1.40 6.94 11.49
N ARG A 215 -1.37 5.86 10.70
CA ARG A 215 -0.29 4.85 10.63
C ARG A 215 0.76 5.16 9.56
N VAL A 216 1.22 6.42 9.47
CA VAL A 216 2.59 6.66 8.96
C VAL A 216 3.55 6.16 10.05
N GLY A 217 3.78 4.85 10.03
CA GLY A 217 4.46 4.09 11.06
C GLY A 217 3.83 2.71 11.13
N SER A 218 4.29 1.78 10.29
CA SER A 218 4.05 0.35 10.47
C SER A 218 4.29 -0.04 11.94
N PRO A 219 3.60 -1.05 12.50
CA PRO A 219 3.96 -1.57 13.82
C PRO A 219 5.32 -2.24 13.69
N MET A 220 6.37 -1.45 13.86
CA MET A 220 7.64 -1.92 14.29
C MET A 220 7.55 -2.05 15.80
N GLU A 221 7.96 -3.20 16.30
CA GLU A 221 8.26 -3.36 17.71
C GLU A 221 9.47 -2.48 18.02
N CYS A 222 9.20 -1.21 18.34
CA CYS A 222 10.21 -0.30 18.84
C CYS A 222 10.62 -0.78 20.22
N GLU A 223 11.64 -1.62 20.25
CA GLU A 223 12.18 -2.14 21.49
C GLU A 223 12.98 -1.08 22.23
N GLN A 224 12.90 -1.11 23.55
CA GLN A 224 13.56 -0.19 24.46
C GLN A 224 14.73 -0.87 25.18
N GLY A 225 15.64 -0.06 25.73
CA GLY A 225 16.78 -0.53 26.50
C GLY A 225 18.10 -0.02 25.94
N GLU A 226 19.19 -0.66 26.37
CA GLU A 226 20.56 -0.32 25.97
C GLU A 226 21.11 -1.37 25.00
N LEU A 227 21.86 -0.91 24.01
CA LEU A 227 22.54 -1.75 23.03
C LEU A 227 23.91 -1.16 22.70
N THR A 228 24.95 -2.00 22.73
CA THR A 228 26.28 -1.61 22.27
C THR A 228 26.56 -2.27 20.91
N LEU A 229 26.95 -1.46 19.94
CA LEU A 229 27.41 -1.88 18.63
C LEU A 229 28.94 -1.70 18.57
N THR A 230 29.67 -2.77 18.32
CA THR A 230 31.15 -2.79 18.27
C THR A 230 31.66 -3.50 17.00
N GLY A 231 32.97 -3.68 16.87
CA GLY A 231 33.58 -4.46 15.81
C GLY A 231 34.16 -3.61 14.66
N SER A 232 33.77 -3.95 13.43
CA SER A 232 34.30 -3.41 12.18
C SER A 232 34.36 -1.88 12.14
N THR A 233 35.58 -1.37 11.90
CA THR A 233 35.78 0.05 11.60
C THR A 233 35.41 0.40 10.16
N ALA A 234 35.38 -0.60 9.27
CA ALA A 234 34.99 -0.42 7.87
C ALA A 234 33.49 -0.15 7.74
N PHE A 235 32.68 -0.82 8.57
CA PHE A 235 31.23 -0.69 8.56
C PHE A 235 30.68 0.39 9.50
N GLU A 236 31.56 1.02 10.30
CA GLU A 236 31.22 2.06 11.26
C GLU A 236 30.30 3.18 10.72
N PRO A 237 30.51 3.76 9.51
CA PRO A 237 29.65 4.83 9.00
C PRO A 237 28.20 4.37 8.82
N VAL A 238 27.99 3.11 8.42
CA VAL A 238 26.66 2.51 8.30
C VAL A 238 26.05 2.35 9.68
N VAL A 239 26.75 1.68 10.59
CA VAL A 239 26.26 1.36 11.93
C VAL A 239 25.90 2.63 12.71
N ARG A 240 26.74 3.67 12.67
CA ARG A 240 26.44 4.96 13.32
C ARG A 240 25.21 5.64 12.73
N THR A 241 25.05 5.57 11.40
CA THR A 241 23.87 6.18 10.75
C THR A 241 22.60 5.43 11.12
N LEU A 242 22.63 4.09 11.11
CA LEU A 242 21.50 3.24 11.44
C LEU A 242 21.13 3.32 12.92
N ALA A 243 22.10 3.31 13.83
CA ALA A 243 21.88 3.52 15.27
C ALA A 243 21.11 4.83 15.51
N LYS A 244 21.62 5.94 14.97
CA LYS A 244 20.97 7.25 15.10
C LYS A 244 19.57 7.27 14.47
N GLN A 245 19.37 6.64 13.31
CA GLN A 245 18.05 6.58 12.69
C GLN A 245 17.06 5.74 13.51
N TYR A 246 17.53 4.62 14.09
CA TYR A 246 16.72 3.78 14.97
C TYR A 246 16.32 4.52 16.24
N GLU A 247 17.25 5.18 16.92
CA GLU A 247 16.96 5.97 18.14
C GLU A 247 15.95 7.10 17.88
N ASN A 248 16.07 7.80 16.74
CA ASN A 248 15.11 8.83 16.37
C ASN A 248 13.71 8.26 16.08
N LYS A 249 13.65 7.01 15.61
CA LYS A 249 12.42 6.31 15.25
C LYS A 249 11.75 5.66 16.47
N CYS A 250 12.56 5.14 17.40
CA CYS A 250 12.13 4.34 18.53
C CYS A 250 12.54 5.00 19.85
N GLN A 251 11.59 5.73 20.45
CA GLN A 251 11.82 6.37 21.74
C GLN A 251 12.10 5.34 22.84
N GLY A 252 13.18 5.55 23.60
CA GLY A 252 13.61 4.66 24.67
C GLY A 252 14.64 3.59 24.25
N ALA A 253 15.08 3.59 23.00
CA ALA A 253 16.30 2.89 22.58
C ALA A 253 17.52 3.78 22.82
N ASP A 254 18.53 3.23 23.48
CA ASP A 254 19.85 3.85 23.69
C ASP A 254 20.92 2.97 23.04
N ILE A 255 21.52 3.46 21.96
CA ILE A 255 22.46 2.69 21.13
C ILE A 255 23.84 3.34 21.14
N SER A 256 24.78 2.73 21.85
CA SER A 256 26.18 3.12 21.87
C SER A 256 26.94 2.46 20.71
N VAL A 257 27.85 3.20 20.05
CA VAL A 257 28.68 2.66 18.96
C VAL A 257 30.16 2.84 19.28
N GLU A 258 30.82 1.72 19.61
CA GLU A 258 32.19 1.61 20.13
C GLU A 258 33.08 0.71 19.26
N VAL A 259 33.27 1.06 17.98
CA VAL A 259 34.08 0.23 17.07
C VAL A 259 35.58 0.24 17.40
N ARG A 260 36.23 -0.93 17.32
CA ARG A 260 37.67 -1.11 17.62
C ARG A 260 38.40 -2.02 16.64
N GLY A 261 37.69 -2.74 15.77
CA GLY A 261 38.25 -3.78 14.90
C GLY A 261 37.38 -5.04 14.97
N SER A 262 37.31 -5.78 13.87
CA SER A 262 36.44 -6.95 13.77
C SER A 262 36.86 -8.08 14.72
N GLU A 263 38.16 -8.38 14.81
CA GLU A 263 38.67 -9.45 15.68
C GLU A 263 38.52 -9.05 17.16
N ASP A 264 38.85 -7.80 17.51
CA ASP A 264 38.66 -7.27 18.87
C ASP A 264 37.20 -7.33 19.31
N GLY A 265 36.27 -6.84 18.49
CA GLY A 265 34.85 -6.81 18.85
C GLY A 265 34.24 -8.21 18.97
N VAL A 266 34.68 -9.16 18.16
CA VAL A 266 34.24 -10.56 18.25
C VAL A 266 34.83 -11.24 19.49
N PHE A 267 36.11 -11.04 19.77
CA PHE A 267 36.76 -11.56 20.96
C PHE A 267 36.12 -11.00 22.24
N GLU A 268 35.91 -9.69 22.31
CA GLU A 268 35.27 -9.01 23.44
C GLU A 268 33.85 -9.55 23.70
N LEU A 269 33.07 -9.80 22.62
CA LEU A 269 31.72 -10.38 22.74
C LEU A 269 31.76 -11.81 23.27
N ALA A 270 32.67 -12.65 22.77
CA ALA A 270 32.81 -14.02 23.24
C ALA A 270 33.22 -14.06 24.73
N GLU A 271 34.23 -13.28 25.11
CA GLU A 271 34.69 -13.18 26.50
C GLU A 271 33.58 -12.62 27.43
N LEU A 272 32.80 -11.64 26.95
CA LEU A 272 31.64 -11.14 27.69
C LEU A 272 30.57 -12.22 27.86
N GLY A 273 30.31 -13.02 26.83
CA GLY A 273 29.34 -14.10 26.87
C GLY A 273 29.70 -15.21 27.87
N GLU A 274 30.98 -15.58 27.93
CA GLU A 274 31.50 -16.53 28.93
C GLU A 274 31.35 -15.99 30.36
N ARG A 275 31.60 -14.68 30.57
CA ARG A 275 31.46 -14.04 31.88
C ARG A 275 30.00 -13.79 32.27
N SER A 276 29.16 -13.37 31.33
CA SER A 276 27.77 -12.96 31.55
C SER A 276 26.97 -13.01 30.25
N ALA A 277 26.32 -14.15 30.00
CA ALA A 277 25.43 -14.32 28.87
C ALA A 277 24.30 -13.26 28.81
N SER A 278 23.84 -12.76 29.96
CA SER A 278 22.83 -11.68 30.00
C SER A 278 23.37 -10.33 29.53
N ALA A 279 24.63 -10.01 29.83
CA ALA A 279 25.24 -8.76 29.38
C ALA A 279 25.59 -8.83 27.88
N ALA A 280 26.04 -9.99 27.40
CA ALA A 280 26.33 -10.19 25.98
C ALA A 280 25.09 -10.08 25.06
N GLN A 281 23.88 -10.25 25.62
CA GLN A 281 22.62 -10.10 24.88
C GLN A 281 22.27 -8.64 24.52
N SER A 282 22.95 -7.66 25.11
CA SER A 282 22.85 -6.24 24.76
C SER A 282 24.03 -5.76 23.91
N VAL A 283 24.72 -6.68 23.22
CA VAL A 283 25.87 -6.35 22.36
C VAL A 283 25.72 -7.02 21.00
N ILE A 284 25.96 -6.25 19.94
CA ILE A 284 26.12 -6.75 18.58
C ILE A 284 27.50 -6.33 18.08
N THR A 285 28.27 -7.26 17.55
CA THR A 285 29.58 -6.97 16.94
C THR A 285 29.53 -7.18 15.44
N PHE A 286 30.05 -6.22 14.68
CA PHE A 286 30.15 -6.29 13.22
C PHE A 286 31.53 -6.80 12.79
N SER A 287 31.60 -7.59 11.72
CA SER A 287 32.86 -8.14 11.21
C SER A 287 32.86 -8.22 9.68
N ASP A 288 33.91 -7.66 9.08
CA ASP A 288 34.27 -7.73 7.65
C ASP A 288 34.40 -9.14 7.04
N GLY A 289 34.20 -10.21 7.83
CA GLY A 289 34.34 -11.59 7.39
C GLY A 289 33.87 -12.60 8.44
N PRO A 290 33.84 -13.90 8.07
CA PRO A 290 33.27 -14.95 8.90
C PRO A 290 34.14 -15.26 10.13
N MET A 291 33.56 -15.09 11.31
CA MET A 291 34.20 -15.35 12.62
C MET A 291 33.36 -16.23 13.56
N GLY A 292 32.09 -16.51 13.21
CA GLY A 292 31.14 -17.19 14.10
C GLY A 292 31.61 -18.54 14.61
N GLU A 293 32.09 -19.42 13.73
CA GLU A 293 32.56 -20.76 14.12
C GLU A 293 33.78 -20.74 15.04
N ARG A 294 34.68 -19.76 14.86
CA ARG A 294 35.90 -19.62 15.67
C ARG A 294 35.58 -19.29 17.13
N TRP A 295 34.49 -18.55 17.36
CA TRP A 295 34.16 -17.94 18.65
C TRP A 295 32.81 -18.39 19.23
N ASP A 296 32.16 -19.38 18.62
CA ASP A 296 30.83 -19.89 18.99
C ASP A 296 29.74 -18.79 19.05
N LEU A 297 29.72 -17.93 18.03
CA LEU A 297 28.76 -16.82 17.92
C LEU A 297 27.73 -17.05 16.81
N THR A 298 26.53 -16.48 17.01
CA THR A 298 25.47 -16.50 16.01
C THR A 298 25.62 -15.31 15.07
N GLY A 299 25.85 -15.57 13.78
CA GLY A 299 26.07 -14.53 12.77
C GLY A 299 24.90 -14.35 11.82
N LYS A 300 24.59 -13.09 11.50
CA LYS A 300 23.71 -12.69 10.41
C LYS A 300 24.52 -12.01 9.31
N GLU A 301 24.36 -12.43 8.07
CA GLU A 301 24.92 -11.76 6.89
C GLU A 301 24.17 -10.45 6.64
N VAL A 302 24.90 -9.33 6.57
CA VAL A 302 24.30 -7.98 6.48
C VAL A 302 24.49 -7.39 5.09
N ALA A 303 25.73 -7.41 4.60
CA ALA A 303 26.09 -6.81 3.32
C ALA A 303 27.37 -7.42 2.75
N VAL A 304 27.59 -7.31 1.45
CA VAL A 304 28.92 -7.49 0.86
C VAL A 304 29.68 -6.17 0.94
N SER A 305 30.82 -6.21 1.63
CA SER A 305 31.76 -5.10 1.75
C SER A 305 32.82 -5.19 0.66
N PHE A 306 33.05 -4.09 -0.05
CA PHE A 306 34.09 -3.97 -1.07
C PHE A 306 35.23 -3.13 -0.55
N PHE A 307 36.45 -3.61 -0.76
CA PHE A 307 37.67 -2.97 -0.32
C PHE A 307 38.54 -2.59 -1.50
N THR A 308 39.44 -1.64 -1.29
CA THR A 308 40.33 -1.14 -2.32
C THR A 308 41.67 -0.79 -1.71
N LEU A 309 42.73 -0.91 -2.51
CA LEU A 309 43.98 -0.27 -2.18
C LEU A 309 43.84 1.23 -2.43
N VAL A 310 44.43 2.02 -1.56
CA VAL A 310 44.46 3.48 -1.65
C VAL A 310 45.90 3.95 -1.65
N VAL A 311 46.22 4.87 -2.53
CA VAL A 311 47.54 5.50 -2.61
C VAL A 311 47.43 7.00 -2.38
N HIS A 312 48.51 7.63 -1.94
CA HIS A 312 48.59 9.08 -1.83
C HIS A 312 48.22 9.74 -3.17
N LYS A 313 47.54 10.89 -3.14
CA LYS A 313 47.02 11.61 -4.34
C LYS A 313 48.04 11.87 -5.45
N ASP A 314 49.32 11.93 -5.11
CA ASP A 314 50.41 12.19 -6.07
C ASP A 314 50.78 10.96 -6.89
N ILE A 315 50.26 9.77 -6.54
CA ILE A 315 50.48 8.51 -7.25
C ILE A 315 49.28 8.23 -8.14
N ASP A 316 49.48 8.29 -9.45
CA ASP A 316 48.51 7.88 -10.46
C ASP A 316 49.02 6.60 -11.14
N LEU A 317 48.27 5.51 -10.97
CA LEU A 317 48.59 4.20 -11.54
C LEU A 317 47.77 3.92 -12.81
N GLY A 318 47.06 4.92 -13.32
CA GLY A 318 46.24 4.83 -14.51
C GLY A 318 45.06 3.85 -14.36
N PRO A 319 44.36 3.57 -15.48
CA PRO A 319 43.13 2.78 -15.47
C PRO A 319 43.33 1.29 -15.20
N HIS A 320 44.56 0.79 -15.33
CA HIS A 320 44.89 -0.63 -15.12
C HIS A 320 45.30 -0.94 -13.68
N GLY A 321 45.72 0.08 -12.91
CA GLY A 321 46.12 -0.06 -11.53
C GLY A 321 47.25 -1.07 -11.34
N LEU A 322 47.14 -1.93 -10.33
CA LEU A 322 48.13 -2.95 -10.02
C LEU A 322 47.59 -4.35 -10.34
N SER A 323 48.44 -5.19 -10.91
CA SER A 323 48.23 -6.63 -10.93
C SER A 323 48.33 -7.23 -9.52
N LEU A 324 47.70 -8.38 -9.30
CA LEU A 324 47.79 -9.07 -8.00
C LEU A 324 49.23 -9.48 -7.65
N GLN A 325 50.07 -9.72 -8.67
CA GLN A 325 51.47 -10.06 -8.44
C GLN A 325 52.26 -8.85 -7.96
N GLU A 326 52.06 -7.67 -8.56
CA GLU A 326 52.68 -6.43 -8.09
C GLU A 326 52.25 -6.09 -6.67
N VAL A 327 50.96 -6.24 -6.33
CA VAL A 327 50.49 -6.03 -4.96
C VAL A 327 51.20 -6.98 -3.98
N ARG A 328 51.30 -8.27 -4.31
CA ARG A 328 52.02 -9.24 -3.47
C ARG A 328 53.49 -8.89 -3.31
N ASP A 329 54.14 -8.46 -4.38
CA ASP A 329 55.56 -8.11 -4.36
C ASP A 329 55.84 -6.82 -3.58
N ILE A 330 54.94 -5.82 -3.65
CA ILE A 330 54.95 -4.62 -2.82
C ILE A 330 54.82 -4.99 -1.34
N TYR A 331 53.79 -5.77 -0.97
CA TYR A 331 53.52 -6.16 0.42
C TYR A 331 54.45 -7.27 0.95
N ALA A 332 55.24 -7.90 0.06
CA ALA A 332 56.39 -8.73 0.43
C ALA A 332 57.67 -7.90 0.68
N GLY A 333 57.62 -6.58 0.47
CA GLY A 333 58.75 -5.68 0.66
C GLY A 333 59.84 -5.80 -0.40
N LYS A 334 59.54 -6.39 -1.57
CA LYS A 334 60.50 -6.49 -2.69
C LYS A 334 60.85 -5.12 -3.28
N TYR A 335 59.94 -4.16 -3.15
CA TYR A 335 60.09 -2.80 -3.65
C TYR A 335 60.13 -1.80 -2.51
N GLN A 336 61.08 -0.86 -2.58
CA GLN A 336 61.25 0.24 -1.64
C GLN A 336 60.87 1.58 -2.27
N ARG A 337 60.78 1.67 -3.61
CA ARG A 337 60.39 2.88 -4.35
C ARG A 337 59.44 2.59 -5.49
N TRP A 338 58.59 3.55 -5.79
CA TRP A 338 57.56 3.43 -6.84
C TRP A 338 58.13 3.23 -8.24
N GLY A 339 59.31 3.79 -8.54
CA GLY A 339 59.98 3.56 -9.84
C GLY A 339 60.35 2.10 -10.13
N GLN A 340 60.42 1.24 -9.10
CA GLN A 340 60.65 -0.20 -9.27
C GLN A 340 59.38 -0.96 -9.65
N VAL A 341 58.21 -0.38 -9.36
CA VAL A 341 56.88 -0.97 -9.63
C VAL A 341 56.37 -0.48 -10.98
N VAL A 342 56.45 0.83 -11.24
CA VAL A 342 55.93 1.48 -12.45
C VAL A 342 57.07 2.17 -13.20
N PRO A 343 57.91 1.40 -13.92
CA PRO A 343 59.04 1.96 -14.64
C PRO A 343 58.56 2.93 -15.74
N GLY A 344 59.20 4.09 -15.82
CA GLY A 344 58.88 5.14 -16.81
C GLY A 344 58.03 6.29 -16.27
N GLU A 345 57.45 6.18 -15.06
CA GLU A 345 56.70 7.26 -14.42
C GLU A 345 57.63 8.19 -13.60
N GLU A 346 58.34 9.09 -14.30
CA GLU A 346 59.38 9.95 -13.71
C GLU A 346 58.90 10.76 -12.50
N LYS A 347 57.62 11.19 -12.48
CA LYS A 347 57.06 12.01 -11.39
C LYS A 347 57.03 11.32 -10.04
N ILE A 348 56.90 9.99 -10.04
CA ILE A 348 56.75 9.20 -8.81
C ILE A 348 57.93 8.23 -8.61
N ALA A 349 58.87 8.14 -9.55
CA ALA A 349 59.99 7.21 -9.51
C ALA A 349 60.79 7.31 -8.20
N ASP A 350 61.02 8.54 -7.72
CA ASP A 350 61.77 8.81 -6.50
C ASP A 350 60.95 8.68 -5.21
N LEU A 351 59.63 8.48 -5.27
CA LEU A 351 58.83 8.34 -4.06
C LEU A 351 59.14 7.00 -3.36
N PRO A 352 59.40 7.01 -2.03
CA PRO A 352 59.52 5.77 -1.27
C PRO A 352 58.15 5.08 -1.20
N ILE A 353 58.13 3.76 -1.16
CA ILE A 353 56.91 3.01 -0.84
C ILE A 353 56.77 2.98 0.68
N VAL A 354 55.63 3.47 1.16
CA VAL A 354 55.26 3.40 2.59
C VAL A 354 54.00 2.56 2.73
N LEU A 355 54.12 1.37 3.30
CA LEU A 355 53.00 0.48 3.58
C LEU A 355 52.30 0.95 4.86
N VAL A 356 51.07 1.43 4.72
CA VAL A 356 50.21 1.82 5.83
C VAL A 356 49.20 0.70 6.04
N SER A 357 49.52 -0.20 6.95
CA SER A 357 48.73 -1.39 7.25
C SER A 357 47.91 -1.20 8.53
N ARG A 358 47.01 -2.15 8.78
CA ARG A 358 46.27 -2.28 10.03
C ARG A 358 46.95 -3.30 10.95
N GLY A 359 46.66 -3.25 12.26
CA GLY A 359 47.11 -4.32 13.17
C GLY A 359 46.32 -5.62 12.94
N ASP A 360 46.56 -6.61 13.80
CA ASP A 360 45.93 -7.93 13.75
C ASP A 360 44.44 -7.90 14.09
N GLU A 361 43.96 -6.83 14.73
CA GLU A 361 42.55 -6.60 15.09
C GLU A 361 41.63 -6.39 13.87
N SER A 362 42.20 -6.14 12.69
CA SER A 362 41.48 -5.67 11.51
C SER A 362 40.98 -6.80 10.62
N GLY A 363 39.65 -6.95 10.53
CA GLY A 363 39.01 -7.80 9.52
C GLY A 363 39.41 -7.42 8.09
N THR A 364 39.45 -6.12 7.78
CA THR A 364 39.90 -5.59 6.48
C THR A 364 41.28 -6.10 6.07
N ARG A 365 42.23 -6.18 7.02
CA ARG A 365 43.55 -6.79 6.79
C ARG A 365 43.45 -8.29 6.59
N GLN A 366 42.67 -9.00 7.40
CA GLN A 366 42.50 -10.45 7.24
C GLN A 366 41.96 -10.79 5.85
N ILE A 367 40.95 -10.06 5.37
CA ILE A 367 40.40 -10.21 4.02
C ILE A 367 41.46 -9.87 2.96
N PHE A 368 42.26 -8.82 3.16
CA PHE A 368 43.35 -8.49 2.23
C PHE A 368 44.36 -9.63 2.10
N GLN A 369 44.77 -10.19 3.24
CA GLN A 369 45.71 -11.29 3.32
C GLN A 369 45.17 -12.54 2.64
N ASP A 370 43.91 -12.91 2.90
CA ASP A 370 43.28 -14.08 2.30
C ASP A 370 43.02 -13.92 0.80
N ARG A 371 42.30 -12.86 0.42
CA ARG A 371 41.76 -12.70 -0.93
C ARG A 371 42.78 -12.16 -1.95
N VAL A 372 43.66 -11.26 -1.52
CA VAL A 372 44.60 -10.56 -2.41
C VAL A 372 46.00 -11.15 -2.29
N LEU A 373 46.57 -11.15 -1.09
CA LEU A 373 47.94 -11.63 -0.86
C LEU A 373 48.06 -13.15 -0.96
N ARG A 374 46.98 -13.89 -0.63
CA ARG A 374 46.96 -15.36 -0.47
C ARG A 374 47.96 -15.85 0.56
N GLY A 375 48.02 -15.15 1.69
CA GLY A 375 48.92 -15.40 2.80
C GLY A 375 49.13 -14.16 3.64
N TRP A 376 49.89 -14.33 4.72
CA TRP A 376 50.26 -13.23 5.62
C TRP A 376 51.03 -12.14 4.88
N GLU A 377 50.78 -10.90 5.27
CA GLU A 377 51.62 -9.77 4.88
C GLU A 377 53.06 -10.02 5.37
N GLN A 378 54.02 -10.06 4.45
CA GLN A 378 55.39 -10.53 4.76
C GLN A 378 56.35 -9.40 5.13
N ALA A 379 56.07 -8.16 4.69
CA ALA A 379 56.87 -7.02 5.08
C ALA A 379 56.78 -6.82 6.62
N PRO A 380 57.89 -6.79 7.36
CA PRO A 380 57.86 -6.55 8.80
C PRO A 380 57.42 -5.11 9.09
N SER A 381 56.83 -4.87 10.26
CA SER A 381 56.64 -3.50 10.74
C SER A 381 58.01 -2.86 11.00
N THR A 382 58.31 -1.74 10.34
CA THR A 382 59.62 -1.06 10.38
C THR A 382 59.52 0.38 10.86
N SER A 383 58.32 0.91 11.05
CA SER A 383 58.07 2.29 11.47
C SER A 383 56.83 2.40 12.36
N LEU A 384 56.92 3.22 13.40
CA LEU A 384 55.81 3.52 14.30
C LEU A 384 54.99 4.75 13.86
N ASP A 385 55.57 5.65 13.07
CA ASP A 385 54.95 6.91 12.62
C ASP A 385 54.72 6.96 11.09
N CYS A 386 54.97 5.83 10.42
CA CYS A 386 54.98 5.64 8.98
C CYS A 386 55.81 6.66 8.19
N ARG A 387 56.85 7.24 8.80
CA ARG A 387 57.80 8.07 8.06
C ARG A 387 58.94 7.22 7.54
N PRO A 388 59.25 7.29 6.24
CA PRO A 388 60.43 6.64 5.70
C PRO A 388 61.70 7.35 6.20
N PRO A 389 62.82 6.62 6.40
CA PRO A 389 64.09 7.23 6.76
C PRO A 389 64.59 8.21 5.68
N ALA A 390 65.37 9.21 6.09
CA ALA A 390 65.92 10.21 5.16
C ALA A 390 66.87 9.62 4.12
N LEU A 391 67.57 8.53 4.48
CA LEU A 391 68.38 7.73 3.57
C LEU A 391 67.62 6.46 3.24
N ALA A 392 67.60 6.09 1.96
CA ALA A 392 66.98 4.85 1.51
C ALA A 392 67.69 3.65 2.16
N GLY A 393 66.92 2.81 2.85
CA GLY A 393 67.38 1.54 3.38
C GLY A 393 67.01 0.38 2.47
N ASP A 394 67.47 -0.82 2.84
CA ASP A 394 67.18 -2.06 2.11
C ASP A 394 65.77 -2.61 2.40
N THR A 395 65.06 -2.03 3.36
CA THR A 395 63.73 -2.47 3.79
C THR A 395 62.67 -1.42 3.47
N VAL A 396 61.50 -1.88 3.08
CA VAL A 396 60.33 -1.01 2.87
C VAL A 396 59.87 -0.43 4.22
N THR A 397 59.37 0.80 4.21
CA THR A 397 58.75 1.40 5.39
C THR A 397 57.35 0.83 5.55
N ARG A 398 57.06 0.24 6.70
CA ARG A 398 55.72 -0.26 7.06
C ARG A 398 55.36 0.13 8.47
N CYS A 399 54.13 0.57 8.66
CA CYS A 399 53.54 0.83 9.96
C CYS A 399 52.17 0.16 10.08
N GLU A 400 51.67 0.04 11.30
CA GLU A 400 50.36 -0.54 11.60
C GLU A 400 49.52 0.47 12.40
N LEU A 401 48.28 0.68 11.97
CA LEU A 401 47.34 1.63 12.59
C LEU A 401 46.05 0.93 13.00
N SER A 402 45.35 1.47 14.00
CA SER A 402 44.22 0.81 14.65
C SER A 402 42.85 1.02 14.00
N SER A 403 42.73 1.83 12.94
CA SER A 403 41.43 2.04 12.28
C SER A 403 41.57 2.35 10.80
N THR A 404 40.51 2.06 10.02
CA THR A 404 40.48 2.40 8.60
C THR A 404 40.66 3.91 8.38
N ARG A 405 40.02 4.75 9.20
CA ARG A 405 40.18 6.20 9.10
C ARG A 405 41.62 6.65 9.36
N ALA A 406 42.33 6.01 10.29
CA ALA A 406 43.73 6.31 10.54
C ALA A 406 44.62 5.95 9.33
N VAL A 407 44.36 4.81 8.67
CA VAL A 407 45.03 4.44 7.41
C VAL A 407 44.78 5.49 6.33
N LEU A 408 43.52 5.87 6.09
CA LEU A 408 43.18 6.88 5.08
C LEU A 408 43.80 8.25 5.38
N ASN A 409 43.77 8.71 6.64
CA ASN A 409 44.42 9.96 7.06
C ASN A 409 45.93 9.89 6.76
N LYS A 410 46.56 8.77 7.09
CA LYS A 410 47.99 8.62 6.92
C LYS A 410 48.40 8.54 5.45
N VAL A 411 47.59 7.86 4.62
CA VAL A 411 47.79 7.81 3.17
C VAL A 411 47.58 9.18 2.52
N GLU A 412 46.66 10.01 3.04
CA GLU A 412 46.49 11.41 2.62
C GLU A 412 47.70 12.28 3.00
N GLU A 413 48.33 12.04 4.15
CA GLU A 413 49.44 12.85 4.67
C GLU A 413 50.83 12.46 4.16
N GLN A 414 51.05 11.18 3.83
CA GLN A 414 52.37 10.62 3.59
C GLN A 414 52.62 10.40 2.09
N PRO A 415 53.48 11.20 1.44
CA PRO A 415 53.89 10.95 0.06
C PRO A 415 54.49 9.55 -0.08
N GLY A 416 54.12 8.85 -1.15
CA GLY A 416 54.59 7.49 -1.39
C GLY A 416 53.77 6.39 -0.69
N ALA A 417 52.77 6.75 0.14
CA ALA A 417 52.00 5.79 0.89
C ALA A 417 51.02 4.98 0.05
N ILE A 418 50.88 3.71 0.43
CA ILE A 418 49.83 2.78 0.01
C ILE A 418 49.21 2.13 1.25
N GLY A 419 47.89 2.03 1.27
CA GLY A 419 47.13 1.33 2.29
C GLY A 419 45.88 0.70 1.70
N TYR A 420 44.92 0.34 2.55
CA TYR A 420 43.66 -0.25 2.14
C TYR A 420 42.49 0.26 2.98
N SER A 421 41.31 0.27 2.37
CA SER A 421 40.06 0.73 2.97
C SER A 421 38.88 0.14 2.24
N GLU A 422 37.72 0.08 2.88
CA GLU A 422 36.45 -0.03 2.19
C GLU A 422 36.23 1.15 1.23
N VAL A 423 35.55 0.85 0.14
CA VAL A 423 35.41 1.74 -1.02
C VAL A 423 34.61 3.00 -0.67
N GLY A 424 33.63 2.88 0.23
CA GLY A 424 32.85 3.99 0.75
C GLY A 424 33.71 5.09 1.36
N LEU A 425 34.48 4.78 2.41
CA LEU A 425 35.32 5.79 3.07
C LEU A 425 36.45 6.28 2.16
N ALA A 426 37.03 5.42 1.30
CA ALA A 426 38.02 5.84 0.33
C ALA A 426 37.46 6.90 -0.63
N ARG A 427 36.25 6.68 -1.18
CA ARG A 427 35.57 7.64 -2.06
C ARG A 427 35.18 8.93 -1.32
N GLU A 428 34.79 8.85 -0.05
CA GLU A 428 34.48 10.03 0.79
C GLU A 428 35.69 10.97 0.96
N ARG A 429 36.93 10.49 0.77
CA ARG A 429 38.13 11.35 0.76
C ARG A 429 38.25 12.22 -0.49
N GLY A 430 37.55 11.89 -1.57
CA GLY A 430 37.71 12.57 -2.86
C GLY A 430 39.15 12.48 -3.39
N GLY A 431 39.61 13.50 -4.13
CA GLY A 431 40.95 13.53 -4.75
C GLY A 431 42.14 13.69 -3.79
N LYS A 432 41.95 13.40 -2.50
CA LYS A 432 43.00 13.41 -1.46
C LYS A 432 43.76 12.09 -1.38
N VAL A 433 43.13 11.00 -1.81
CA VAL A 433 43.73 9.68 -2.03
C VAL A 433 43.18 9.13 -3.34
N ASN A 434 43.96 8.28 -4.01
CA ASN A 434 43.51 7.61 -5.23
C ASN A 434 43.22 6.14 -4.92
N THR A 435 42.05 5.65 -5.33
CA THR A 435 41.73 4.22 -5.28
C THR A 435 42.43 3.50 -6.42
N VAL A 436 42.94 2.30 -6.15
CA VAL A 436 43.75 1.54 -7.11
C VAL A 436 42.93 0.38 -7.69
N PRO A 437 42.77 0.30 -9.02
CA PRO A 437 42.23 -0.87 -9.69
C PRO A 437 43.08 -2.11 -9.42
N LEU A 438 42.44 -3.27 -9.24
CA LEU A 438 43.12 -4.53 -9.00
C LEU A 438 42.88 -5.49 -10.16
N ALA A 439 43.95 -5.94 -10.81
CA ALA A 439 43.91 -6.81 -11.98
C ALA A 439 42.99 -6.28 -13.10
N GLY A 440 42.98 -4.96 -13.32
CA GLY A 440 42.14 -4.29 -14.30
C GLY A 440 40.65 -4.20 -13.92
N GLY A 441 40.27 -4.62 -12.72
CA GLY A 441 38.93 -4.46 -12.16
C GLY A 441 38.83 -3.25 -11.23
N TRP A 442 37.71 -2.54 -11.32
CA TRP A 442 37.37 -1.46 -10.40
C TRP A 442 36.45 -1.97 -9.29
N PRO A 443 36.57 -1.42 -8.07
CA PRO A 443 35.56 -1.60 -7.04
C PRO A 443 34.32 -0.76 -7.37
N ASP A 444 33.49 -1.21 -8.33
CA ASP A 444 32.25 -0.55 -8.77
C ASP A 444 31.02 -1.40 -8.42
N ASP A 445 30.15 -0.83 -7.58
CA ASP A 445 28.86 -1.35 -7.13
C ASP A 445 27.96 -1.85 -8.27
N ARG A 446 28.05 -1.24 -9.47
CA ARG A 446 27.24 -1.66 -10.64
C ARG A 446 27.74 -2.92 -11.33
N GLN A 447 29.03 -3.23 -11.28
CA GLN A 447 29.56 -4.49 -11.83
C GLN A 447 29.24 -5.69 -10.93
N ILE A 448 28.83 -5.43 -9.69
CA ILE A 448 28.65 -6.40 -8.63
C ILE A 448 27.21 -6.93 -8.59
N ASP A 449 26.20 -6.08 -8.86
CA ASP A 449 24.77 -6.49 -9.00
C ASP A 449 24.56 -7.63 -10.02
N LEU A 450 25.52 -7.89 -10.91
CA LEU A 450 25.42 -8.87 -12.01
C LEU A 450 26.05 -10.24 -11.69
N GLY A 451 26.52 -10.49 -10.46
CA GLY A 451 27.12 -11.78 -10.08
C GLY A 451 28.41 -12.16 -10.86
N ALA A 452 28.94 -11.23 -11.66
CA ALA A 452 30.00 -11.47 -12.66
C ALA A 452 31.31 -10.71 -12.37
N GLY A 453 31.39 -9.98 -11.25
CA GLY A 453 32.55 -9.15 -10.91
C GLY A 453 33.77 -9.98 -10.50
N ARG A 454 34.84 -9.95 -11.32
CA ARG A 454 36.16 -10.58 -11.05
C ARG A 454 36.98 -9.87 -9.97
N TYR A 455 36.43 -8.85 -9.32
CA TYR A 455 37.17 -8.03 -8.37
C TYR A 455 37.41 -8.83 -7.07
N PRO A 456 38.68 -9.04 -6.66
CA PRO A 456 39.01 -10.05 -5.66
C PRO A 456 38.88 -9.54 -4.22
N TYR A 457 38.91 -8.23 -3.98
CA TYR A 457 38.99 -7.69 -2.62
C TYR A 457 37.62 -7.32 -2.07
N LYS A 458 36.88 -8.34 -1.66
CA LYS A 458 35.52 -8.24 -1.10
C LYS A 458 35.27 -9.38 -0.14
N ASP A 459 34.38 -9.17 0.82
CA ASP A 459 33.83 -10.24 1.67
C ASP A 459 32.49 -9.82 2.29
N ILE A 460 31.88 -10.72 3.05
CA ILE A 460 30.59 -10.49 3.72
C ILE A 460 30.81 -9.84 5.08
N GLU A 461 30.05 -8.79 5.32
CA GLU A 461 29.87 -8.17 6.62
C GLU A 461 28.84 -8.97 7.44
N TYR A 462 29.26 -9.41 8.63
CA TYR A 462 28.42 -10.13 9.58
C TYR A 462 28.06 -9.27 10.77
N ALA A 463 26.84 -9.41 11.28
CA ALA A 463 26.45 -8.99 12.62
C ALA A 463 26.37 -10.21 13.54
N TYR A 464 27.21 -10.26 14.57
CA TYR A 464 27.30 -11.37 15.51
C TYR A 464 26.65 -11.04 16.86
N THR A 465 26.00 -12.03 17.44
CA THR A 465 25.46 -12.03 18.81
C THR A 465 25.92 -13.27 19.58
N TYR A 466 25.94 -13.17 20.91
CA TYR A 466 26.22 -14.32 21.78
C TYR A 466 24.96 -15.19 21.93
N GLY A 467 24.85 -16.19 21.04
CA GLY A 467 23.63 -16.96 20.82
C GLY A 467 22.51 -16.14 20.16
N PRO A 468 21.34 -16.75 19.93
CA PRO A 468 20.19 -16.03 19.39
C PRO A 468 19.73 -14.91 20.34
N PRO A 469 19.40 -13.70 19.83
CA PRO A 469 18.90 -12.62 20.65
C PRO A 469 17.52 -12.96 21.20
N ARG A 470 17.23 -12.51 22.43
CA ARG A 470 15.90 -12.70 23.04
C ARG A 470 14.81 -12.01 22.22
N PRO A 471 13.66 -12.66 21.96
CA PRO A 471 12.50 -12.00 21.37
C PRO A 471 12.10 -10.77 22.19
N GLY A 472 11.77 -9.66 21.50
CA GLY A 472 11.45 -8.39 22.14
C GLY A 472 12.64 -7.68 22.81
N SER A 473 13.88 -8.04 22.47
CA SER A 473 15.06 -7.28 22.90
C SER A 473 15.46 -6.23 21.88
N LEU A 474 16.11 -5.16 22.33
CA LEU A 474 16.66 -4.13 21.44
C LEU A 474 17.66 -4.72 20.42
N ALA A 475 18.43 -5.74 20.78
CA ALA A 475 19.31 -6.44 19.84
C ALA A 475 18.53 -7.14 18.72
N ALA A 476 17.44 -7.86 19.06
CA ALA A 476 16.57 -8.49 18.06
C ALA A 476 15.90 -7.45 17.16
N GLY A 477 15.37 -6.37 17.75
CA GLY A 477 14.75 -5.26 17.03
C GLY A 477 15.72 -4.56 16.08
N PHE A 478 16.96 -4.30 16.53
CA PHE A 478 17.99 -3.68 15.68
C PHE A 478 18.43 -4.60 14.53
N LEU A 479 18.61 -5.91 14.79
CA LEU A 479 18.92 -6.87 13.72
C LEU A 479 17.80 -6.96 12.69
N ALA A 480 16.53 -6.90 13.11
CA ALA A 480 15.40 -6.85 12.20
C ALA A 480 15.35 -5.52 11.44
N TYR A 481 15.70 -4.40 12.09
CA TYR A 481 15.77 -3.09 11.45
C TYR A 481 16.81 -3.02 10.33
N LEU A 482 17.91 -3.78 10.43
CA LEU A 482 18.87 -3.91 9.33
C LEU A 482 18.18 -4.35 8.03
N ASP A 483 17.08 -5.11 8.11
CA ASP A 483 16.38 -5.65 6.96
C ASP A 483 15.42 -4.68 6.26
N GLU A 484 15.14 -3.54 6.89
CA GLU A 484 14.24 -2.56 6.32
C GLU A 484 14.81 -1.89 5.07
N ALA A 485 13.95 -1.58 4.10
CA ALA A 485 14.34 -0.88 2.88
C ALA A 485 15.10 0.43 3.16
N THR A 486 14.77 1.15 4.25
CA THR A 486 15.51 2.35 4.70
C THR A 486 16.94 2.02 5.08
N SER A 487 17.15 0.97 5.88
CA SER A 487 18.47 0.52 6.33
C SER A 487 19.30 0.00 5.17
N GLN A 488 18.69 -0.77 4.29
CA GLN A 488 19.31 -1.28 3.07
C GLN A 488 19.75 -0.14 2.13
N ASN A 489 18.99 0.96 2.07
CA ASN A 489 19.40 2.15 1.32
C ASN A 489 20.60 2.88 1.96
N VAL A 490 20.70 2.91 3.29
CA VAL A 490 21.87 3.46 3.99
C VAL A 490 23.10 2.61 3.73
N ILE A 491 22.99 1.28 3.85
CA ILE A 491 24.07 0.32 3.54
C ILE A 491 24.59 0.56 2.11
N ARG A 492 23.68 0.61 1.12
CA ARG A 492 24.04 0.92 -0.28
C ARG A 492 24.65 2.32 -0.44
N GLY A 493 24.07 3.32 0.19
CA GLY A 493 24.55 4.71 0.13
C GLY A 493 25.95 4.90 0.72
N LYS A 494 26.42 3.96 1.55
CA LYS A 494 27.78 3.92 2.09
C LYS A 494 28.75 3.01 1.32
N GLY A 495 28.33 2.45 0.19
CA GLY A 495 29.21 1.69 -0.69
C GLY A 495 29.29 0.18 -0.41
N HIS A 496 28.31 -0.38 0.31
CA HIS A 496 28.18 -1.82 0.56
C HIS A 496 26.96 -2.38 -0.19
N LEU A 497 26.98 -3.66 -0.58
CA LEU A 497 25.83 -4.29 -1.23
C LEU A 497 24.97 -5.04 -0.20
N PRO A 498 23.72 -4.63 0.06
CA PRO A 498 22.89 -5.29 1.08
C PRO A 498 22.42 -6.71 0.69
N CYS A 499 22.38 -7.65 1.62
CA CYS A 499 22.13 -9.09 1.33
C CYS A 499 20.69 -9.51 1.05
N LEU A 500 19.68 -8.65 1.23
CA LEU A 500 18.26 -9.09 1.22
C LEU A 500 17.59 -9.10 -0.14
N ARG A 501 18.24 -8.61 -1.21
CA ARG A 501 17.57 -8.57 -2.51
C ARG A 501 17.44 -9.94 -3.15
N GLU A 502 18.46 -10.80 -3.01
CA GLU A 502 18.44 -12.20 -3.47
C GLU A 502 19.47 -12.98 -2.62
N PRO A 503 19.11 -14.10 -1.95
CA PRO A 503 20.04 -14.87 -1.12
C PRO A 503 21.29 -15.37 -1.85
N GLU A 504 21.28 -15.37 -3.18
CA GLU A 504 22.42 -15.71 -4.03
C GLU A 504 23.45 -14.56 -4.15
N GLN A 505 23.09 -13.31 -3.84
CA GLN A 505 24.00 -12.16 -3.93
C GLN A 505 25.02 -12.09 -2.80
N CYS A 506 24.77 -12.77 -1.67
CA CYS A 506 25.71 -12.93 -0.57
C CYS A 506 26.29 -14.34 -0.46
N ARG A 507 26.18 -15.18 -1.50
CA ARG A 507 26.78 -16.53 -1.54
C ARG A 507 27.99 -16.62 -2.46
#